data_AF-A0A7S2R9Q9-F1
#
_entry.id   AF-A0A7S2R9Q9-F1
#
_cell.length_a   1.000
_cell.length_b   1.000
_cell.length_c   1.000
_cell.angle_alpha   90.00
_cell.angle_beta   90.00
_cell.angle_gamma   90.00
#
_symmetry.space_group_name_H-M   'P 1'
#
loop_
_entity.id
_entity.type
_entity.pdbx_description
1 polymer ?
#
loop_
_entity_poly.entity_id
_entity_poly.type
_entity_poly.pdbx_seq_one_letter_code
_entity_poly.pdbx_strand_id
1 'polypeptide(L)'
;MMFVQRLIVFGGGFALGGFGSPTAAKWQCLQSALQDENICVFAPTESSMLYAPHRVDISFGDEAESQVQSTTSGDALALSGKPFDTCEDLVQSSSTISGDDLAFVKLFEMVSLVRNYAMFAPQQLNTSVWANITQMFTDCDIKMTTSLSGTPKEQYYSNVDLLELMLDPKGKDIKNEVLKYLEESQNELICIMTQTGSWDNMGHCDAFRSKRNLTEGQSSTCWEARYAELAEQTYNIQYHTSVPATCSDSIADPPTAFSSAVCNNGLFLLPFAILATL
;
A
#
# COMPACT_ATOMS: atom_id res chain seq x y z
N MET A 1 -19.21 52.09 -16.10
CA MET A 1 -19.19 50.77 -15.44
C MET A 1 -18.71 49.76 -16.46
N MET A 2 -17.42 49.41 -16.40
CA MET A 2 -16.78 48.41 -17.25
C MET A 2 -16.79 47.06 -16.51
N PHE A 3 -17.41 46.05 -17.11
CA PHE A 3 -17.23 44.65 -16.70
C PHE A 3 -16.11 44.07 -17.57
N VAL A 4 -14.99 43.71 -16.94
CA VAL A 4 -13.88 43.01 -17.58
C VAL A 4 -14.13 41.51 -17.39
N GLN A 5 -14.50 40.83 -18.47
CA GLN A 5 -14.62 39.38 -18.51
C GLN A 5 -13.24 38.78 -18.79
N ARG A 6 -12.60 38.21 -17.77
CA ARG A 6 -11.35 37.44 -17.94
C ARG A 6 -11.71 36.04 -18.43
N LEU A 7 -11.44 35.80 -19.71
CA LEU A 7 -11.41 34.48 -20.33
C LEU A 7 -10.09 33.81 -19.90
N ILE A 8 -10.17 32.83 -19.00
CA ILE A 8 -9.03 31.95 -18.69
C ILE A 8 -9.06 30.81 -19.70
N VAL A 9 -8.13 30.85 -20.65
CA VAL A 9 -7.85 29.74 -21.56
C VAL A 9 -6.92 28.78 -20.81
N PHE A 10 -7.43 27.66 -20.33
CA PHE A 10 -6.58 26.53 -19.93
C PHE A 10 -6.15 25.77 -21.19
N GLY A 11 -4.90 26.00 -21.60
CA GLY A 11 -4.22 25.19 -22.60
C GLY A 11 -3.86 23.82 -22.03
N GLY A 12 -4.83 22.90 -21.98
CA GLY A 12 -4.61 21.50 -21.72
C GLY A 12 -4.18 20.77 -22.99
N GLY A 13 -2.88 20.75 -23.27
CA GLY A 13 -2.32 19.85 -24.27
C GLY A 13 -2.29 18.43 -23.71
N PHE A 14 -3.36 17.67 -23.95
CA PHE A 14 -3.35 16.21 -23.76
C PHE A 14 -2.44 15.59 -24.82
N ALA A 15 -1.26 15.15 -24.41
CA ALA A 15 -0.42 14.30 -25.23
C ALA A 15 -1.04 12.89 -25.30
N LEU A 16 -1.47 12.53 -26.49
CA LEU A 16 -1.84 11.18 -26.89
C LEU A 16 -0.54 10.37 -27.12
N GLY A 17 -0.34 9.28 -26.37
CA GLY A 17 0.67 8.27 -26.71
C GLY A 17 1.30 7.57 -25.50
N GLY A 18 0.89 6.33 -25.24
CA GLY A 18 1.51 5.42 -24.26
C GLY A 18 0.47 4.67 -23.43
N PHE A 19 0.18 3.42 -23.82
CA PHE A 19 -0.82 2.57 -23.15
C PHE A 19 -0.16 1.76 -22.03
N GLY A 20 -0.05 2.40 -20.87
CA GLY A 20 0.32 1.83 -19.58
C GLY A 20 -0.16 2.80 -18.49
N SER A 21 -0.23 2.36 -17.23
CA SER A 21 -0.28 3.35 -16.14
C SER A 21 0.92 4.30 -16.33
N PRO A 22 0.80 5.61 -16.10
CA PRO A 22 1.94 6.54 -16.18
C PRO A 22 3.12 6.09 -15.31
N THR A 23 2.86 5.28 -14.28
CA THR A 23 3.87 4.63 -13.43
C THR A 23 4.56 3.45 -14.12
N ALA A 24 3.86 2.66 -14.95
CA ALA A 24 4.38 1.42 -15.52
C ALA A 24 5.52 1.62 -16.52
N ALA A 25 5.54 2.77 -17.21
CA ALA A 25 6.65 3.15 -18.08
C ALA A 25 7.97 3.37 -17.32
N LYS A 26 7.90 3.63 -16.00
CA LYS A 26 9.08 3.82 -15.16
C LYS A 26 9.75 2.50 -14.73
N TRP A 27 9.09 1.36 -14.96
CA TRP A 27 9.51 0.07 -14.43
C TRP A 27 9.82 -0.94 -15.53
N GLN A 28 10.63 -1.94 -15.20
CA GLN A 28 10.90 -3.15 -15.97
C GLN A 28 11.22 -4.29 -15.01
N CYS A 29 11.00 -5.53 -15.44
CA CYS A 29 11.58 -6.66 -14.71
C CYS A 29 13.09 -6.64 -14.92
N LEU A 30 13.86 -6.83 -13.85
CA LEU A 30 15.31 -6.95 -13.91
C LEU A 30 15.68 -8.18 -14.76
N GLN A 31 16.35 -7.93 -15.88
CA GLN A 31 16.60 -8.97 -16.88
C GLN A 31 17.42 -10.13 -16.34
N SER A 32 18.39 -9.89 -15.46
CA SER A 32 19.21 -10.95 -14.85
C SER A 32 18.36 -11.85 -13.95
N ALA A 33 17.58 -11.28 -13.03
CA ALA A 33 16.69 -12.08 -12.16
C ALA A 33 15.64 -12.85 -12.97
N LEU A 34 15.11 -12.26 -14.05
CA LEU A 34 14.13 -12.91 -14.90
C LEU A 34 14.73 -14.09 -15.70
N GLN A 35 15.99 -14.00 -16.12
CA GLN A 35 16.67 -15.06 -16.88
C GLN A 35 17.26 -16.15 -15.98
N ASP A 36 17.89 -15.76 -14.87
CA ASP A 36 18.67 -16.64 -14.02
C ASP A 36 17.80 -17.32 -12.94
N GLU A 37 16.76 -16.64 -12.47
CA GLU A 37 15.92 -17.07 -11.34
C GLU A 37 14.43 -17.22 -11.73
N ASN A 38 14.04 -16.80 -12.95
CA ASN A 38 12.65 -16.77 -13.41
C ASN A 38 11.72 -15.99 -12.46
N ILE A 39 12.17 -14.84 -11.98
CA ILE A 39 11.37 -13.93 -11.14
C ILE A 39 11.40 -12.50 -11.71
N CYS A 40 10.31 -11.76 -11.54
CA CYS A 40 10.26 -10.35 -11.93
C CYS A 40 10.56 -9.45 -10.71
N VAL A 41 11.82 -9.09 -10.53
CA VAL A 41 12.22 -8.02 -9.59
C VAL A 41 12.11 -6.69 -10.31
N PHE A 42 11.40 -5.73 -9.74
CA PHE A 42 11.22 -4.42 -10.33
C PHE A 42 12.51 -3.61 -10.29
N ALA A 43 12.89 -3.09 -11.45
CA ALA A 43 13.98 -2.13 -11.62
C ALA A 43 13.47 -0.94 -12.44
N PRO A 44 14.00 0.27 -12.24
CA PRO A 44 13.61 1.41 -13.03
C PRO A 44 14.09 1.25 -14.48
N THR A 45 13.36 1.84 -15.42
CA THR A 45 13.78 1.97 -16.82
C THR A 45 14.84 3.05 -16.99
N GLU A 46 14.86 4.04 -16.10
CA GLU A 46 15.82 5.14 -16.09
C GLU A 46 16.77 5.02 -14.88
N SER A 47 18.08 5.05 -15.12
CA SER A 47 19.09 4.91 -14.06
C SER A 47 19.12 6.07 -13.05
N SER A 48 18.52 7.21 -13.40
CA SER A 48 18.40 8.38 -12.52
C SER A 48 17.18 8.33 -11.60
N MET A 49 16.27 7.38 -11.77
CA MET A 49 15.09 7.26 -10.93
C MET A 49 15.48 6.80 -9.54
N LEU A 50 15.07 7.57 -8.53
CA LEU A 50 15.14 7.15 -7.13
C LEU A 50 14.00 6.18 -6.85
N TYR A 51 14.33 5.09 -6.18
CA TYR A 51 13.37 4.11 -5.71
C TYR A 51 13.93 3.36 -4.51
N ALA A 52 13.03 2.96 -3.63
CA ALA A 52 13.29 2.06 -2.52
C ALA A 52 11.99 1.29 -2.22
N PRO A 53 12.09 0.12 -1.58
CA PRO A 53 10.96 -0.44 -0.85
C PRO A 53 10.47 0.54 0.22
N HIS A 54 9.17 0.57 0.45
CA HIS A 54 8.62 1.34 1.56
C HIS A 54 9.06 0.72 2.89
N ARG A 55 9.19 1.53 3.94
CA ARG A 55 9.25 0.98 5.29
C ARG A 55 7.94 0.27 5.61
N VAL A 56 8.06 -0.91 6.21
CA VAL A 56 6.92 -1.70 6.69
C VAL A 56 7.02 -1.77 8.19
N ASP A 57 6.26 -0.90 8.84
CA ASP A 57 6.00 -0.93 10.28
C ASP A 57 4.48 -0.86 10.44
N ILE A 58 3.83 -2.03 10.44
CA ILE A 58 2.38 -2.12 10.54
C ILE A 58 2.04 -1.93 12.03
N SER A 59 1.40 -0.82 12.36
CA SER A 59 1.01 -0.32 13.69
C SER A 59 1.48 1.11 13.93
N PHE A 60 2.37 1.64 13.07
CA PHE A 60 2.75 3.04 13.10
C PHE A 60 1.52 3.95 12.93
N GLY A 61 0.55 3.52 12.14
CA GLY A 61 -0.73 4.21 11.98
C GLY A 61 -1.61 4.24 13.24
N ASP A 62 -1.44 3.32 14.18
CA ASP A 62 -2.14 3.36 15.47
C ASP A 62 -1.54 4.42 16.41
N GLU A 63 -0.36 4.95 16.08
CA GLU A 63 0.12 6.19 16.67
C GLU A 63 -0.76 7.33 16.16
N ALA A 64 -1.38 8.02 17.11
CA ALA A 64 -2.31 9.11 16.84
C ALA A 64 -1.73 10.20 15.93
N GLU A 65 -0.40 10.27 15.75
CA GLU A 65 0.33 11.34 15.07
C GLU A 65 1.19 10.78 13.92
N SER A 66 0.56 10.23 12.89
CA SER A 66 1.24 9.73 11.68
C SER A 66 0.69 10.39 10.41
N GLN A 67 1.47 10.37 9.32
CA GLN A 67 1.01 10.79 7.99
C GLN A 67 1.88 10.14 6.90
N VAL A 68 1.33 9.99 5.70
CA VAL A 68 2.10 9.64 4.50
C VAL A 68 2.76 10.91 3.96
N GLN A 69 4.05 10.87 3.65
CA GLN A 69 4.83 12.01 3.17
C GLN A 69 5.75 11.61 2.01
N SER A 70 5.95 12.51 1.05
CA SER A 70 7.01 12.35 0.05
C SER A 70 8.37 12.55 0.71
N THR A 71 9.24 11.55 0.65
CA THR A 71 10.60 11.64 1.18
C THR A 71 11.50 12.54 0.34
N THR A 72 11.08 12.85 -0.89
CA THR A 72 11.82 13.76 -1.79
C THR A 72 11.47 15.23 -1.56
N SER A 73 10.18 15.58 -1.39
CA SER A 73 9.77 16.97 -1.19
C SER A 73 9.52 17.35 0.27
N GLY A 74 9.26 16.39 1.14
CA GLY A 74 8.81 16.61 2.51
C GLY A 74 7.33 16.99 2.63
N ASP A 75 6.56 16.92 1.53
CA ASP A 75 5.14 17.27 1.56
C ASP A 75 4.28 16.11 2.07
N ALA A 76 3.36 16.41 2.98
CA ALA A 76 2.33 15.46 3.38
C ALA A 76 1.41 15.16 2.20
N LEU A 77 1.08 13.88 2.03
CA LEU A 77 0.17 13.44 0.99
C LEU A 77 -1.28 13.62 1.43
N ALA A 78 -2.06 14.24 0.56
CA ALA A 78 -3.50 14.22 0.69
C ALA A 78 -4.05 12.85 0.27
N LEU A 79 -5.13 12.44 0.93
CA LEU A 79 -5.89 11.26 0.55
C LEU A 79 -6.25 11.30 -0.93
N SER A 80 -5.83 10.26 -1.67
CA SER A 80 -6.10 10.12 -3.08
C SER A 80 -6.14 8.65 -3.50
N GLY A 81 -6.80 8.36 -4.61
CA GLY A 81 -6.75 7.06 -5.27
C GLY A 81 -5.50 6.86 -6.15
N LYS A 82 -4.51 7.76 -6.07
CA LYS A 82 -3.27 7.65 -6.83
C LYS A 82 -2.41 6.56 -6.21
N PRO A 83 -1.76 5.70 -7.04
CA PRO A 83 -0.82 4.72 -6.54
C PRO A 83 0.29 5.40 -5.75
N PHE A 84 0.71 4.79 -4.64
CA PHE A 84 1.86 5.30 -3.89
C PHE A 84 3.13 5.25 -4.75
N ASP A 85 3.92 6.32 -4.73
CA ASP A 85 5.22 6.39 -5.41
C ASP A 85 6.32 5.84 -4.51
N THR A 86 7.44 5.37 -5.06
CA THR A 86 8.47 4.63 -4.30
C THR A 86 9.28 5.46 -3.31
N CYS A 87 9.14 6.78 -3.33
CA CYS A 87 9.75 7.69 -2.36
C CYS A 87 8.69 8.38 -1.50
N GLU A 88 7.71 7.61 -1.05
CA GLU A 88 6.71 8.00 -0.05
C GLU A 88 6.88 7.09 1.17
N ASP A 89 6.74 7.64 2.36
CA ASP A 89 6.89 6.89 3.61
C ASP A 89 5.99 7.47 4.71
N LEU A 90 5.82 6.72 5.78
CA LEU A 90 5.21 7.19 7.01
C LEU A 90 6.20 8.02 7.82
N VAL A 91 5.69 9.14 8.31
CA VAL A 91 6.41 10.01 9.24
C VAL A 91 5.49 10.39 10.39
N GLN A 92 6.11 10.75 11.52
CA GLN A 92 5.38 11.34 12.62
C GLN A 92 4.79 12.70 12.16
N SER A 93 3.49 12.87 12.33
CA SER A 93 2.81 14.14 12.10
C SER A 93 2.86 15.02 13.36
N SER A 94 2.51 16.29 13.22
CA SER A 94 2.43 17.22 14.36
C SER A 94 1.04 17.31 14.99
N SER A 95 0.09 16.50 14.54
CA SER A 95 -1.31 16.59 14.91
C SER A 95 -2.00 15.23 14.88
N THR A 96 -2.94 15.02 15.80
CA THR A 96 -3.72 13.79 15.80
C THR A 96 -4.51 13.59 14.51
N ILE A 97 -4.41 12.41 13.89
CA ILE A 97 -5.20 11.98 12.73
C ILE A 97 -6.39 11.11 13.16
N SER A 98 -7.46 11.12 12.38
CA SER A 98 -8.64 10.27 12.59
C SER A 98 -9.46 10.13 11.31
N GLY A 99 -10.46 9.25 11.30
CA GLY A 99 -11.35 9.08 10.16
C GLY A 99 -10.61 8.69 8.88
N ASP A 100 -10.87 9.43 7.80
CA ASP A 100 -10.34 9.14 6.47
C ASP A 100 -8.80 9.27 6.38
N ASP A 101 -8.21 10.19 7.14
CA ASP A 101 -6.74 10.35 7.17
C ASP A 101 -6.07 9.14 7.84
N LEU A 102 -6.66 8.65 8.93
CA LEU A 102 -6.20 7.42 9.59
C LEU A 102 -6.38 6.21 8.67
N ALA A 103 -7.52 6.11 7.97
CA ALA A 103 -7.74 5.08 6.98
C ALA A 103 -6.69 5.11 5.84
N PHE A 104 -6.27 6.30 5.42
CA PHE A 104 -5.24 6.47 4.39
C PHE A 104 -3.86 6.00 4.85
N VAL A 105 -3.47 6.29 6.10
CA VAL A 105 -2.24 5.76 6.70
C VAL A 105 -2.27 4.25 6.77
N LYS A 106 -3.37 3.66 7.25
CA LYS A 106 -3.52 2.20 7.33
C LYS A 106 -3.52 1.52 5.96
N LEU A 107 -4.10 2.18 4.95
CA LEU A 107 -4.01 1.75 3.56
C LEU A 107 -2.54 1.70 3.12
N PHE A 108 -1.78 2.76 3.38
CA PHE A 108 -0.36 2.83 3.02
C PHE A 108 0.43 1.68 3.65
N GLU A 109 0.25 1.41 4.94
CA GLU A 109 0.91 0.29 5.63
C GLU A 109 0.62 -1.06 4.94
N MET A 110 -0.66 -1.40 4.76
CA MET A 110 -1.06 -2.67 4.16
C MET A 110 -0.62 -2.81 2.71
N VAL A 111 -0.80 -1.77 1.90
CA VAL A 111 -0.47 -1.81 0.47
C VAL A 111 1.05 -1.78 0.26
N SER A 112 1.80 -1.05 1.07
CA SER A 112 3.27 -1.03 1.04
C SER A 112 3.86 -2.41 1.31
N LEU A 113 3.29 -3.17 2.26
CA LEU A 113 3.68 -4.56 2.51
C LEU A 113 3.48 -5.43 1.25
N VAL A 114 2.31 -5.36 0.62
CA VAL A 114 2.04 -6.14 -0.61
C VAL A 114 2.97 -5.72 -1.75
N ARG A 115 3.14 -4.41 -1.97
CA ARG A 115 4.01 -3.84 -3.00
C ARG A 115 5.44 -4.31 -2.82
N ASN A 116 5.97 -4.25 -1.60
CA ASN A 116 7.34 -4.66 -1.30
C ASN A 116 7.61 -6.12 -1.67
N TYR A 117 6.69 -7.03 -1.33
CA TYR A 117 6.79 -8.43 -1.74
C TYR A 117 6.66 -8.61 -3.25
N ALA A 118 5.65 -8.00 -3.88
CA ALA A 118 5.38 -8.16 -5.30
C ALA A 118 6.46 -7.54 -6.20
N MET A 119 7.05 -6.41 -5.79
CA MET A 119 8.00 -5.65 -6.60
C MET A 119 9.46 -5.98 -6.27
N PHE A 120 9.81 -6.11 -4.99
CA PHE A 120 11.23 -6.10 -4.55
C PHE A 120 11.67 -7.39 -3.86
N ALA A 121 10.73 -8.24 -3.44
CA ALA A 121 11.01 -9.52 -2.81
C ALA A 121 10.19 -10.71 -3.38
N PRO A 122 10.02 -10.83 -4.71
CA PRO A 122 9.21 -11.90 -5.30
C PRO A 122 9.74 -13.31 -4.99
N GLN A 123 11.05 -13.45 -4.74
CA GLN A 123 11.68 -14.72 -4.34
C GLN A 123 11.18 -15.28 -3.00
N GLN A 124 10.55 -14.45 -2.17
CA GLN A 124 9.95 -14.88 -0.90
C GLN A 124 8.47 -15.24 -1.03
N LEU A 125 7.86 -15.01 -2.20
CA LEU A 125 6.45 -15.31 -2.40
C LEU A 125 6.20 -16.82 -2.45
N ASN A 126 5.11 -17.19 -1.82
CA ASN A 126 4.45 -18.49 -1.95
C ASN A 126 2.98 -18.30 -1.57
N THR A 127 2.16 -19.35 -1.70
CA THR A 127 0.73 -19.29 -1.40
C THR A 127 0.43 -18.78 0.00
N SER A 128 1.19 -19.21 1.02
CA SER A 128 0.96 -18.80 2.41
C SER A 128 1.32 -17.34 2.64
N VAL A 129 2.49 -16.90 2.16
CA VAL A 129 2.94 -15.50 2.31
C VAL A 129 1.99 -14.56 1.57
N TRP A 130 1.65 -14.90 0.32
CA TRP A 130 0.75 -14.08 -0.49
C TRP A 130 -0.66 -14.01 0.10
N ALA A 131 -1.23 -15.15 0.48
CA ALA A 131 -2.55 -15.18 1.12
C ALA A 131 -2.54 -14.34 2.40
N ASN A 132 -1.49 -14.44 3.23
CA ASN A 132 -1.34 -13.65 4.45
C ASN A 132 -1.36 -12.14 4.15
N ILE A 133 -0.52 -11.66 3.22
CA ILE A 133 -0.39 -10.22 2.98
C ILE A 133 -1.51 -9.62 2.11
N THR A 134 -2.27 -10.44 1.38
CA THR A 134 -3.40 -9.98 0.52
C THR A 134 -4.78 -10.33 1.07
N GLN A 135 -4.86 -10.90 2.29
CA GLN A 135 -6.13 -11.33 2.87
C GLN A 135 -7.13 -10.17 3.00
N MET A 136 -6.68 -8.93 3.26
CA MET A 136 -7.56 -7.77 3.34
C MET A 136 -8.29 -7.50 2.03
N PHE A 137 -7.69 -7.83 0.88
CA PHE A 137 -8.38 -7.76 -0.40
C PHE A 137 -9.45 -8.85 -0.50
N THR A 138 -9.13 -10.07 -0.07
CA THR A 138 -10.08 -11.19 -0.09
C THR A 138 -11.27 -10.94 0.83
N ASP A 139 -11.03 -10.52 2.07
CA ASP A 139 -12.07 -10.21 3.06
C ASP A 139 -13.00 -9.07 2.59
N CYS A 140 -12.51 -8.22 1.70
CA CYS A 140 -13.25 -7.10 1.11
C CYS A 140 -13.77 -7.35 -0.32
N ASP A 141 -13.69 -8.58 -0.83
CA ASP A 141 -14.08 -8.97 -2.20
C ASP A 141 -13.37 -8.18 -3.32
N ILE A 142 -12.10 -7.84 -3.11
CA ILE A 142 -11.22 -7.12 -4.05
C ILE A 142 -10.37 -8.13 -4.83
N LYS A 143 -10.35 -7.99 -6.17
CA LYS A 143 -9.61 -8.86 -7.10
C LYS A 143 -9.89 -10.36 -6.94
N MET A 144 -11.16 -10.71 -6.85
CA MET A 144 -11.60 -12.12 -6.72
C MET A 144 -11.68 -12.88 -8.05
N THR A 145 -11.61 -12.19 -9.18
CA THR A 145 -11.77 -12.79 -10.51
C THR A 145 -10.69 -12.29 -11.46
N THR A 146 -10.44 -13.08 -12.51
CA THR A 146 -9.56 -12.72 -13.61
C THR A 146 -10.38 -12.52 -14.87
N SER A 147 -10.01 -11.51 -15.66
CA SER A 147 -10.50 -11.32 -17.01
C SER A 147 -9.31 -11.02 -17.90
N LEU A 148 -8.97 -11.93 -18.81
CA LEU A 148 -7.91 -11.72 -19.82
C LEU A 148 -8.47 -11.45 -21.22
N SER A 149 -9.78 -11.19 -21.32
CA SER A 149 -10.43 -10.79 -22.57
C SER A 149 -10.40 -9.27 -22.76
N GLY A 150 -10.50 -8.84 -24.02
CA GLY A 150 -10.55 -7.42 -24.38
C GLY A 150 -9.19 -6.78 -24.56
N THR A 151 -9.15 -5.45 -24.49
CA THR A 151 -7.93 -4.65 -24.58
C THR A 151 -7.04 -4.84 -23.34
N PRO A 152 -5.72 -4.58 -23.41
CA PRO A 152 -4.85 -4.66 -22.22
C PRO A 152 -5.35 -3.81 -21.03
N LYS A 153 -6.07 -2.71 -21.32
CA LYS A 153 -6.72 -1.88 -20.30
C LYS A 153 -7.90 -2.57 -19.61
N GLU A 154 -8.54 -3.55 -20.22
CA GLU A 154 -9.66 -4.31 -19.65
C GLU A 154 -9.19 -5.60 -18.97
N GLN A 155 -7.95 -6.04 -19.21
CA GLN A 155 -7.43 -7.28 -18.66
C GLN A 155 -6.93 -7.13 -17.23
N TYR A 156 -7.33 -7.97 -16.29
CA TYR A 156 -6.86 -7.93 -14.90
C TYR A 156 -6.80 -9.32 -14.30
N TYR A 157 -5.90 -9.49 -13.33
CA TYR A 157 -5.70 -10.74 -12.60
C TYR A 157 -6.39 -10.70 -11.24
N SER A 158 -6.84 -11.87 -10.80
CA SER A 158 -7.26 -12.12 -9.42
C SER A 158 -6.06 -12.23 -8.48
N ASN A 159 -6.32 -12.25 -7.16
CA ASN A 159 -5.31 -12.52 -6.14
C ASN A 159 -4.55 -13.83 -6.43
N VAL A 160 -5.26 -14.89 -6.80
CA VAL A 160 -4.67 -16.22 -7.03
C VAL A 160 -3.87 -16.25 -8.33
N ASP A 161 -4.47 -15.79 -9.43
CA ASP A 161 -3.84 -15.89 -10.74
C ASP A 161 -2.64 -14.93 -10.88
N LEU A 162 -2.64 -13.80 -10.16
CA LEU A 162 -1.45 -12.95 -10.12
C LEU A 162 -0.30 -13.65 -9.40
N LEU A 163 -0.56 -14.34 -8.28
CA LEU A 163 0.49 -15.10 -7.61
C LEU A 163 1.07 -16.16 -8.55
N GLU A 164 0.22 -16.91 -9.25
CA GLU A 164 0.69 -17.91 -10.23
C GLU A 164 1.58 -17.26 -11.30
N LEU A 165 1.20 -16.08 -11.80
CA LEU A 165 2.01 -15.33 -12.76
C LEU A 165 3.36 -14.88 -12.17
N MET A 166 3.39 -14.42 -10.91
CA MET A 166 4.62 -13.97 -10.26
C MET A 166 5.57 -15.12 -9.89
N LEU A 167 5.04 -16.30 -9.57
CA LEU A 167 5.83 -17.50 -9.28
C LEU A 167 6.41 -18.13 -10.54
N ASP A 168 5.76 -17.96 -11.70
CA ASP A 168 6.27 -18.39 -13.00
C ASP A 168 5.97 -17.38 -14.12
N PRO A 169 6.75 -16.29 -14.24
CA PRO A 169 6.63 -15.31 -15.31
C PRO A 169 7.02 -15.87 -16.68
N LYS A 170 7.61 -17.08 -16.75
CA LYS A 170 8.08 -17.73 -17.99
C LYS A 170 9.03 -16.85 -18.79
N GLY A 171 9.94 -16.18 -18.08
CA GLY A 171 10.89 -15.24 -18.67
C GLY A 171 10.25 -13.98 -19.31
N LYS A 172 8.98 -13.68 -19.00
CA LYS A 172 8.29 -12.49 -19.51
C LYS A 172 8.38 -11.34 -18.51
N ASP A 173 8.45 -10.13 -19.03
CA ASP A 173 8.25 -8.93 -18.23
C ASP A 173 6.75 -8.80 -17.89
N ILE A 174 6.41 -9.05 -16.62
CA ILE A 174 5.03 -9.05 -16.08
C ILE A 174 4.70 -7.78 -15.30
N LYS A 175 5.49 -6.70 -15.44
CA LYS A 175 5.34 -5.51 -14.59
C LYS A 175 3.96 -4.87 -14.72
N ASN A 176 3.36 -4.92 -15.92
CA ASN A 176 2.12 -4.22 -16.21
C ASN A 176 0.97 -4.90 -15.48
N GLU A 177 1.00 -6.22 -15.44
CA GLU A 177 0.06 -7.07 -14.74
C GLU A 177 0.14 -6.85 -13.23
N VAL A 178 1.36 -6.85 -12.68
CA VAL A 178 1.60 -6.61 -11.25
C VAL A 178 1.22 -5.19 -10.84
N LEU A 179 1.66 -4.16 -11.56
CA LEU A 179 1.31 -2.78 -11.24
C LEU A 179 -0.18 -2.55 -11.33
N LYS A 180 -0.82 -3.01 -12.41
CA LYS A 180 -2.26 -2.82 -12.57
C LYS A 180 -3.04 -3.44 -11.40
N TYR A 181 -2.66 -4.64 -10.97
CA TYR A 181 -3.27 -5.25 -9.80
C TYR A 181 -3.08 -4.38 -8.55
N LEU A 182 -1.85 -3.93 -8.27
CA LEU A 182 -1.55 -3.12 -7.08
C LEU A 182 -2.32 -1.80 -7.09
N GLU A 183 -2.36 -1.12 -8.23
CA GLU A 183 -3.04 0.17 -8.42
C GLU A 183 -4.56 0.03 -8.27
N GLU A 184 -5.16 -0.96 -8.92
CA GLU A 184 -6.61 -1.15 -8.84
C GLU A 184 -7.02 -1.69 -7.46
N SER A 185 -6.23 -2.55 -6.82
CA SER A 185 -6.52 -3.06 -5.47
C SER A 185 -6.44 -1.94 -4.42
N GLN A 186 -5.43 -1.08 -4.50
CA GLN A 186 -5.30 0.10 -3.65
C GLN A 186 -6.50 1.03 -3.84
N ASN A 187 -6.88 1.31 -5.10
CA ASN A 187 -7.99 2.21 -5.42
C ASN A 187 -9.32 1.65 -4.89
N GLU A 188 -9.61 0.37 -5.16
CA GLU A 188 -10.82 -0.31 -4.69
C GLU A 188 -10.89 -0.36 -3.15
N LEU A 189 -9.76 -0.62 -2.48
CA LEU A 189 -9.70 -0.66 -1.02
C LEU A 189 -9.92 0.72 -0.40
N ILE A 190 -9.27 1.77 -0.90
CA ILE A 190 -9.47 3.11 -0.33
C ILE A 190 -10.90 3.63 -0.52
N CYS A 191 -11.57 3.27 -1.63
CA CYS A 191 -12.97 3.61 -1.87
C CYS A 191 -13.92 3.09 -0.79
N ILE A 192 -13.58 1.99 -0.09
CA ILE A 192 -14.41 1.41 0.97
C ILE A 192 -13.89 1.70 2.37
N MET A 193 -12.60 2.00 2.54
CA MET A 193 -12.03 2.39 3.83
C MET A 193 -12.48 3.79 4.26
N THR A 194 -12.72 4.69 3.29
CA THR A 194 -13.03 6.10 3.55
C THR A 194 -14.52 6.42 3.44
N GLN A 195 -14.96 7.42 4.20
CA GLN A 195 -16.32 7.93 4.22
C GLN A 195 -16.58 8.94 3.11
N THR A 196 -15.55 9.70 2.74
CA THR A 196 -15.62 10.66 1.66
C THR A 196 -15.08 10.05 0.36
N GLY A 197 -15.82 10.23 -0.74
CA GLY A 197 -15.45 9.72 -2.07
C GLY A 197 -14.84 10.80 -2.97
N SER A 198 -14.65 12.02 -2.46
CA SER A 198 -14.41 13.24 -3.24
C SER A 198 -12.95 13.44 -3.67
N TRP A 199 -12.29 12.36 -4.06
CA TRP A 199 -10.95 12.37 -4.65
C TRP A 199 -11.07 12.21 -6.18
N ASP A 200 -10.03 12.64 -6.91
CA ASP A 200 -9.94 12.44 -8.37
C ASP A 200 -10.31 10.97 -8.72
N ASN A 201 -11.40 10.76 -9.49
CA ASN A 201 -11.99 9.46 -9.90
C ASN A 201 -13.27 8.96 -9.15
N MET A 202 -14.13 9.87 -8.66
CA MET A 202 -15.43 9.55 -8.02
C MET A 202 -16.25 8.45 -8.72
N GLY A 203 -16.32 8.46 -10.05
CA GLY A 203 -17.15 7.50 -10.80
C GLY A 203 -16.76 6.04 -10.59
N HIS A 204 -15.48 5.76 -10.30
CA HIS A 204 -15.04 4.41 -9.95
C HIS A 204 -15.48 4.03 -8.52
N CYS A 205 -15.21 4.88 -7.54
CA CYS A 205 -15.58 4.62 -6.14
C CYS A 205 -17.09 4.49 -5.97
N ASP A 206 -17.91 5.33 -6.62
CA ASP A 206 -19.37 5.28 -6.53
C ASP A 206 -19.90 3.93 -7.03
N ALA A 207 -19.39 3.45 -8.17
CA ALA A 207 -19.76 2.16 -8.74
C ALA A 207 -19.31 0.99 -7.83
N PHE A 208 -18.11 1.09 -7.26
CA PHE A 208 -17.55 0.06 -6.39
C PHE A 208 -18.27 -0.04 -5.04
N ARG A 209 -18.59 1.10 -4.44
CA ARG A 209 -19.35 1.23 -3.18
C ARG A 209 -20.80 0.79 -3.35
N SER A 210 -21.44 1.14 -4.47
CA SER A 210 -22.81 0.74 -4.77
C SER A 210 -22.97 -0.79 -4.81
N LYS A 211 -21.99 -1.51 -5.36
CA LYS A 211 -21.98 -2.99 -5.37
C LYS A 211 -21.93 -3.61 -3.96
N ARG A 212 -21.54 -2.83 -2.96
CA ARG A 212 -21.39 -3.23 -1.55
C ARG A 212 -22.42 -2.59 -0.63
N ASN A 213 -23.45 -1.96 -1.19
CA ASN A 213 -24.50 -1.25 -0.44
C ASN A 213 -23.94 -0.15 0.49
N LEU A 214 -22.83 0.49 0.10
CA LEU A 214 -22.27 1.63 0.80
C LEU A 214 -22.75 2.93 0.15
N THR A 215 -23.33 3.83 0.93
CA THR A 215 -23.69 5.20 0.52
C THR A 215 -22.60 6.19 0.96
N GLU A 216 -22.64 7.42 0.45
CA GLU A 216 -21.76 8.51 0.92
C GLU A 216 -21.80 8.65 2.45
N GLY A 217 -20.65 8.89 3.08
CA GLY A 217 -20.51 8.98 4.53
C GLY A 217 -20.34 7.63 5.25
N GLN A 218 -20.42 6.50 4.55
CA GLN A 218 -20.19 5.17 5.13
C GLN A 218 -18.79 4.64 4.80
N SER A 219 -18.25 3.75 5.62
CA SER A 219 -17.07 2.95 5.31
C SER A 219 -17.35 1.48 5.62
N SER A 220 -16.56 0.58 5.04
CA SER A 220 -16.58 -0.85 5.37
C SER A 220 -15.48 -1.17 6.38
N THR A 221 -15.75 -2.15 7.24
CA THR A 221 -14.80 -2.66 8.24
C THR A 221 -14.16 -3.99 7.83
N CYS A 222 -14.42 -4.47 6.61
CA CYS A 222 -13.95 -5.78 6.12
C CYS A 222 -12.43 -5.98 6.20
N TRP A 223 -11.65 -4.90 6.24
CA TRP A 223 -10.19 -4.92 6.29
C TRP A 223 -9.63 -4.81 7.72
N GLU A 224 -10.43 -4.37 8.70
CA GLU A 224 -9.94 -3.98 10.03
C GLU A 224 -9.36 -5.14 10.82
N ALA A 225 -10.04 -6.29 10.80
CA ALA A 225 -9.55 -7.51 11.45
C ALA A 225 -8.20 -7.91 10.88
N ARG A 226 -8.06 -7.82 9.55
CA ARG A 226 -6.80 -8.18 8.91
C ARG A 226 -5.68 -7.20 9.21
N TYR A 227 -5.98 -5.90 9.25
CA TYR A 227 -5.01 -4.89 9.67
C TYR A 227 -4.47 -5.20 11.07
N ALA A 228 -5.36 -5.49 12.04
CA ALA A 228 -4.96 -5.82 13.40
C ALA A 228 -4.05 -7.05 13.46
N GLU A 229 -4.36 -8.10 12.71
CA GLU A 229 -3.50 -9.29 12.62
C GLU A 229 -2.14 -9.00 11.97
N LEU A 230 -2.10 -8.15 10.96
CA LEU A 230 -0.86 -7.75 10.30
C LEU A 230 0.03 -6.91 11.25
N ALA A 231 -0.58 -6.08 12.10
CA ALA A 231 0.09 -5.22 13.08
C ALA A 231 0.80 -5.99 14.21
N GLU A 232 0.35 -7.20 14.51
CA GLU A 232 0.97 -8.08 15.51
C GLU A 232 2.18 -8.87 14.96
N GLN A 233 2.48 -8.75 13.67
CA GLN A 233 3.50 -9.54 12.99
C GLN A 233 4.79 -8.74 12.75
N THR A 234 5.93 -9.44 12.77
CA THR A 234 7.21 -8.89 12.33
C THR A 234 7.54 -9.40 10.93
N TYR A 235 7.84 -8.49 10.00
CA TYR A 235 8.16 -8.81 8.61
C TYR A 235 9.66 -8.68 8.37
N ASN A 236 10.34 -9.80 8.17
CA ASN A 236 11.76 -9.84 7.83
C ASN A 236 11.94 -9.90 6.31
N ILE A 237 11.52 -8.86 5.59
CA ILE A 237 11.56 -8.84 4.13
C ILE A 237 13.02 -8.76 3.65
N GLN A 238 13.53 -9.85 3.11
CA GLN A 238 14.79 -9.91 2.38
C GLN A 238 14.60 -9.44 0.93
N TYR A 239 14.93 -8.18 0.64
CA TYR A 239 14.89 -7.65 -0.72
C TYR A 239 15.95 -8.28 -1.63
N HIS A 240 15.66 -8.32 -2.93
CA HIS A 240 16.65 -8.77 -3.91
C HIS A 240 17.86 -7.83 -3.93
N THR A 241 19.08 -8.38 -4.05
CA THR A 241 20.35 -7.65 -3.87
C THR A 241 20.59 -6.50 -4.84
N SER A 242 19.86 -6.48 -5.96
CA SER A 242 19.89 -5.43 -6.97
C SER A 242 19.04 -4.21 -6.63
N VAL A 243 18.18 -4.28 -5.61
CA VAL A 243 17.30 -3.20 -5.22
C VAL A 243 18.11 -2.22 -4.34
N PRO A 244 18.40 -1.00 -4.81
CA PRO A 244 19.07 0.01 -4.02
C PRO A 244 18.11 0.54 -2.93
N ALA A 245 18.68 0.93 -1.80
CA ALA A 245 17.99 1.69 -0.76
C ALA A 245 18.23 3.19 -1.02
N THR A 246 17.57 3.77 -2.01
CA THR A 246 17.81 5.18 -2.34
C THR A 246 16.51 5.95 -2.56
N CYS A 247 15.86 6.29 -1.46
CA CYS A 247 14.89 7.37 -1.35
C CYS A 247 15.19 8.10 -0.04
N SER A 248 16.23 8.94 -0.06
CA SER A 248 16.75 9.67 1.12
C SER A 248 16.92 8.81 2.38
N ASP A 249 18.14 8.40 2.68
CA ASP A 249 18.57 7.88 3.99
C ASP A 249 18.41 8.92 5.14
N SER A 250 17.42 9.82 5.10
CA SER A 250 17.30 10.99 5.98
C SER A 250 15.93 11.20 6.63
N ILE A 251 14.96 10.31 6.46
CA ILE A 251 13.93 10.20 7.50
C ILE A 251 14.57 9.29 8.54
N ALA A 252 15.27 9.91 9.48
CA ALA A 252 15.86 9.25 10.64
C ALA A 252 14.94 8.13 11.10
N ASP A 253 15.53 6.99 11.48
CA ASP A 253 14.81 6.01 12.29
C ASP A 253 13.94 6.79 13.29
N PRO A 254 12.63 6.52 13.41
CA PRO A 254 11.89 7.05 14.55
C PRO A 254 12.74 6.71 15.77
N PRO A 255 13.01 7.69 16.66
CA PRO A 255 14.03 7.53 17.68
C PRO A 255 13.84 6.18 18.35
N THR A 256 14.86 5.33 18.31
CA THR A 256 14.89 4.02 18.96
C THR A 256 14.64 4.21 20.46
N ALA A 257 13.38 4.35 20.85
CA ALA A 257 12.95 4.67 22.20
C ALA A 257 11.41 4.57 22.36
N PHE A 258 10.82 3.42 22.06
CA PHE A 258 9.79 2.90 22.97
C PHE A 258 10.23 1.55 23.50
N SER A 259 11.21 1.66 24.41
CA SER A 259 11.42 0.69 25.48
C SER A 259 10.07 0.21 25.99
N SER A 260 9.89 -1.11 25.96
CA SER A 260 9.06 -1.88 26.89
C SER A 260 9.01 -1.20 28.26
N ALA A 261 7.96 -0.44 28.52
CA ALA A 261 7.78 0.28 29.76
C ALA A 261 6.35 0.05 30.27
N VAL A 262 6.29 -0.87 31.24
CA VAL A 262 5.36 -0.88 32.37
C VAL A 262 3.95 -1.44 32.09
N CYS A 263 3.88 -2.76 31.90
CA CYS A 263 2.91 -3.56 32.67
C CYS A 263 3.54 -3.92 34.03
N ASN A 264 3.76 -2.91 34.88
CA ASN A 264 4.05 -3.16 36.29
C ASN A 264 3.59 -1.98 37.14
N ASN A 265 2.29 -1.92 37.41
CA ASN A 265 1.75 -1.24 38.57
C ASN A 265 0.87 -2.23 39.31
N GLY A 266 1.48 -2.90 40.29
CA GLY A 266 0.76 -3.70 41.25
C GLY A 266 -0.07 -2.83 42.19
N LEU A 267 -1.12 -3.42 42.75
CA LEU A 267 -1.41 -3.41 44.18
C LEU A 267 -2.62 -4.33 44.41
N PHE A 268 -2.46 -5.39 45.21
CA PHE A 268 -3.22 -5.53 46.45
C PHE A 268 -2.58 -6.63 47.31
N LEU A 269 -2.01 -6.17 48.41
CA LEU A 269 -1.58 -6.97 49.55
C LEU A 269 -2.78 -7.67 50.19
N LEU A 270 -2.66 -8.96 50.50
CA LEU A 270 -3.22 -9.54 51.72
C LEU A 270 -2.29 -10.64 52.26
N PRO A 271 -1.97 -10.63 53.58
CA PRO A 271 -1.17 -11.67 54.22
C PRO A 271 -2.05 -12.59 55.07
N PHE A 272 -2.05 -13.90 54.84
CA PHE A 272 -2.49 -14.89 55.86
C PHE A 272 -1.72 -16.20 55.60
N ALA A 273 -0.68 -16.49 56.38
CA ALA A 273 -0.73 -17.20 57.66
C ALA A 273 -0.73 -18.73 57.47
N ILE A 274 0.42 -19.31 57.83
CA ILE A 274 0.65 -20.72 58.09
C ILE A 274 -0.22 -21.15 59.27
N LEU A 275 -1.01 -22.21 59.12
CA LEU A 275 -1.34 -23.13 60.21
C LEU A 275 -1.69 -24.51 59.64
N ALA A 276 -0.76 -25.46 59.75
CA ALA A 276 -1.02 -26.87 59.58
C ALA A 276 -0.97 -27.53 60.97
N THR A 277 -2.13 -27.90 61.49
CA THR A 277 -2.28 -28.86 62.58
C THR A 277 -3.49 -29.74 62.28
N LEU A 278 -3.21 -30.98 61.87
CA LEU A 278 -3.77 -32.27 62.28
C LEU A 278 -3.54 -33.29 61.16
#